data_AF-A0A1F9UKX4-F1
#
_entry.id   AF-A0A1F9UKX4-F1
#
_cell.length_a   1.000
_cell.length_b   1.000
_cell.length_c   1.000
_cell.angle_alpha   90.00
_cell.angle_beta   90.00
_cell.angle_gamma   90.00
#
_symmetry.space_group_name_H-M   'P 1'
#
loop_
_entity.id
_entity.type
_entity.pdbx_description
1 polymer ?
#
loop_
_entity_poly.entity_id
_entity_poly.type
_entity_poly.pdbx_seq_one_letter_code
_entity_poly.pdbx_strand_id
1 'polypeptide(L)'
;MVVQIDIDGTIDAAPEFFRWLSVALKRDGHRVLVVTSRTTSPENVKATAAELKELGVVYDVLFLSPELDDLDARRLPPGLHPAHRLYISKLFAAEDHGTEVLFDDCGITADLFQRYLPKVKIFRPLKGRAVSPENDLSQFGVSQAQFSEALQMFLDDRAVRPRKLRERFGDAMGTNLLSLSEIKDFISKSGDRWVVDVERIKEYLARHERKPGLDRG
;
A
#
# COMPACT_ATOMS: atom_id res chain seq x y z
N MET A 1 -5.95 24.47 8.39
CA MET A 1 -5.99 23.03 8.68
C MET A 1 -4.69 22.38 8.25
N VAL A 2 -4.38 21.20 8.79
CA VAL A 2 -3.27 20.34 8.32
C VAL A 2 -3.84 19.14 7.56
N VAL A 3 -3.52 19.05 6.27
CA VAL A 3 -3.99 18.01 5.36
C VAL A 3 -2.82 17.13 4.96
N GLN A 4 -2.96 15.83 5.18
CA GLN A 4 -2.01 14.81 4.75
C GLN A 4 -2.54 14.10 3.50
N ILE A 5 -1.68 13.91 2.51
CA ILE A 5 -2.02 13.31 1.23
C ILE A 5 -1.00 12.22 0.90
N ASP A 6 -1.48 11.01 0.67
CA ASP A 6 -0.70 9.90 0.15
C ASP A 6 -0.39 10.06 -1.34
N ILE A 7 0.67 9.40 -1.83
CA ILE A 7 1.04 9.43 -3.25
C ILE A 7 0.44 8.24 -3.99
N ASP A 8 0.94 7.04 -3.68
CA ASP A 8 0.73 5.83 -4.46
C ASP A 8 -0.70 5.31 -4.25
N GLY A 9 -1.49 5.19 -5.32
CA GLY A 9 -2.93 4.88 -5.27
C GLY A 9 -3.84 6.06 -4.91
N THR A 10 -3.27 7.24 -4.64
CA THR A 10 -4.00 8.46 -4.22
C THR A 10 -3.75 9.62 -5.18
N ILE A 11 -2.58 10.27 -5.12
CA ILE A 11 -2.24 11.38 -6.03
C ILE A 11 -2.14 10.87 -7.47
N ASP A 12 -1.44 9.76 -7.69
CA ASP A 12 -1.24 9.18 -9.02
C ASP A 12 -2.56 8.71 -9.68
N ALA A 13 -3.54 8.31 -8.89
CA ALA A 13 -4.84 7.87 -9.33
C ALA A 13 -5.76 9.02 -9.75
N ALA A 14 -5.54 10.24 -9.24
CA ALA A 14 -6.33 11.42 -9.56
C ALA A 14 -5.49 12.72 -9.55
N PRO A 15 -4.46 12.81 -10.41
CA PRO A 15 -3.44 13.87 -10.31
C PRO A 15 -4.02 15.27 -10.51
N GLU A 16 -4.98 15.44 -11.42
CA GLU A 16 -5.64 16.73 -11.65
C GLU A 16 -6.42 17.22 -10.43
N PHE A 17 -7.12 16.31 -9.74
CA PHE A 17 -7.84 16.62 -8.52
C PHE A 17 -6.88 17.04 -7.41
N PHE A 18 -5.81 16.27 -7.17
CA PHE A 18 -4.86 16.56 -6.10
C PHE A 18 -3.98 17.78 -6.39
N ARG A 19 -3.70 18.08 -7.65
CA ARG A 19 -3.14 19.37 -8.07
C ARG A 19 -4.06 20.51 -7.70
N TRP A 20 -5.33 20.47 -8.12
CA TRP A 20 -6.32 21.51 -7.80
C TRP A 20 -6.49 21.67 -6.28
N LEU A 21 -6.66 20.55 -5.57
CA LEU A 21 -6.91 20.54 -4.14
C LEU A 21 -5.72 21.14 -3.37
N SER A 22 -4.50 20.68 -3.65
CA SER A 22 -3.32 21.19 -2.96
C SER A 22 -3.10 22.68 -3.20
N VAL A 23 -3.28 23.17 -4.42
CA VAL A 23 -3.20 24.60 -4.75
C VAL A 23 -4.27 25.40 -4.00
N ALA A 24 -5.51 24.92 -3.97
CA ALA A 24 -6.60 25.57 -3.25
C ALA A 24 -6.32 25.63 -1.73
N LEU A 25 -5.91 24.51 -1.12
CA LEU A 25 -5.53 24.44 0.28
C LEU A 25 -4.40 25.42 0.61
N LYS A 26 -3.35 25.47 -0.21
CA LYS A 26 -2.22 26.39 -0.01
C LYS A 26 -2.62 27.84 -0.15
N ARG A 27 -3.43 28.18 -1.15
CA ARG A 27 -3.97 29.55 -1.35
C ARG A 27 -4.76 30.02 -0.14
N ASP A 28 -5.50 29.12 0.50
CA ASP A 28 -6.38 29.42 1.64
C ASP A 28 -5.63 29.31 3.00
N GLY A 29 -4.29 29.26 2.96
CA GLY A 29 -3.44 29.30 4.15
C GLY A 29 -3.39 27.99 4.93
N HIS A 30 -3.81 26.87 4.34
CA HIS A 30 -3.68 25.55 4.96
C HIS A 30 -2.28 24.97 4.75
N ARG A 31 -1.94 24.00 5.61
CA ARG A 31 -0.70 23.24 5.53
C ARG A 31 -0.97 21.91 4.84
N VAL A 32 -0.17 21.59 3.82
CA VAL A 32 -0.27 20.37 3.03
C VAL A 32 0.97 19.53 3.25
N LEU A 33 0.79 18.32 3.77
CA LEU A 33 1.83 17.32 3.95
C LEU A 33 1.63 16.23 2.90
N VAL A 34 2.67 15.92 2.15
CA VAL A 34 2.67 14.73 1.29
C VAL A 34 3.44 13.64 2.03
N VAL A 35 2.83 12.47 2.22
CA VAL A 35 3.42 11.38 3.01
C VAL A 35 3.27 10.08 2.26
N THR A 36 4.37 9.38 1.98
CA THR A 36 4.36 8.14 1.20
C THR A 36 5.05 6.99 1.96
N SER A 37 4.65 5.76 1.63
CA SER A 37 5.32 4.54 2.09
C SER A 37 6.61 4.22 1.32
N ARG A 38 6.98 5.00 0.31
CA ARG A 38 8.30 4.92 -0.36
C ARG A 38 9.41 5.15 0.65
N THR A 39 10.46 4.33 0.57
CA THR A 39 11.58 4.38 1.53
C THR A 39 12.47 5.60 1.34
N THR A 40 12.98 6.14 2.44
CA THR A 40 13.80 7.35 2.45
C THR A 40 15.21 7.05 1.97
N SER A 41 15.53 7.55 0.79
CA SER A 41 16.90 7.70 0.27
C SER A 41 17.04 9.05 -0.44
N PRO A 42 18.26 9.60 -0.58
CA PRO A 42 18.46 10.84 -1.34
C PRO A 42 17.88 10.78 -2.77
N GLU A 43 18.00 9.63 -3.43
CA GLU A 43 17.47 9.38 -4.76
C GLU A 43 15.94 9.38 -4.77
N ASN A 44 15.30 8.67 -3.84
CA ASN A 44 13.84 8.58 -3.75
C ASN A 44 13.21 9.93 -3.39
N VAL A 45 13.84 10.69 -2.48
CA VAL A 45 13.39 12.05 -2.13
C VAL A 45 13.42 12.94 -3.37
N LYS A 46 14.53 12.92 -4.13
CA LYS A 46 14.69 13.74 -5.34
C LYS A 46 13.70 13.33 -6.42
N ALA A 47 13.55 12.02 -6.68
CA ALA A 47 12.65 11.50 -7.69
C ALA A 47 11.18 11.82 -7.35
N THR A 48 10.76 11.58 -6.11
CA THR A 48 9.40 11.86 -5.64
C THR A 48 9.09 13.35 -5.68
N ALA A 49 10.02 14.21 -5.28
CA ALA A 49 9.83 15.66 -5.37
C ALA A 49 9.72 16.14 -6.83
N ALA A 50 10.49 15.54 -7.75
CA ALA A 50 10.40 15.85 -9.18
C ALA A 50 9.05 15.43 -9.78
N GLU A 51 8.57 14.23 -9.45
CA GLU A 51 7.26 13.72 -9.84
C GLU A 51 6.12 14.64 -9.35
N LEU A 52 6.09 14.98 -8.06
CA LEU A 52 5.07 15.88 -7.50
C LEU A 52 5.08 17.26 -8.18
N LYS A 53 6.28 17.76 -8.53
CA LYS A 53 6.44 19.01 -9.27
C LYS A 53 5.86 18.91 -10.69
N GLU A 54 6.10 17.81 -11.39
CA GLU A 54 5.54 17.55 -12.72
C GLU A 54 4.01 17.46 -12.69
N LEU A 55 3.46 16.81 -11.66
CA LEU A 55 2.01 16.75 -11.42
C LEU A 55 1.42 18.09 -10.97
N GLY A 56 2.24 19.09 -10.66
CA GLY A 56 1.81 20.40 -10.18
C GLY A 56 1.25 20.39 -8.77
N VAL A 57 1.54 19.36 -7.97
CA VAL A 57 1.14 19.26 -6.57
C VAL A 57 2.02 20.20 -5.73
N VAL A 58 1.39 21.04 -4.92
CA VAL A 58 2.09 21.97 -4.02
C VAL A 58 1.97 21.50 -2.57
N TYR A 59 3.07 21.53 -1.83
CA TYR A 59 3.09 21.02 -0.47
C TYR A 59 4.11 21.78 0.39
N ASP A 60 3.91 21.71 1.72
CA ASP A 60 4.83 22.29 2.70
C ASP A 60 5.95 21.33 3.07
N VAL A 61 5.62 20.04 3.23
CA VAL A 61 6.59 19.01 3.63
C VAL A 61 6.31 17.71 2.87
N LEU A 62 7.38 17.04 2.46
CA LEU A 62 7.37 15.70 1.90
C LEU A 62 8.00 14.74 2.92
N PHE A 63 7.23 13.73 3.34
CA PHE A 63 7.68 12.66 4.21
C PHE A 63 7.75 11.35 3.41
N LEU A 64 8.92 10.74 3.41
CA LEU A 64 9.12 9.36 2.99
C LEU A 64 9.23 8.50 4.24
N SER A 65 8.95 7.21 4.09
CA SER A 65 9.07 6.27 5.20
C SER A 65 10.52 5.95 5.46
N PRO A 66 10.99 5.90 6.72
CA PRO A 66 12.33 5.37 7.00
C PRO A 66 12.39 3.88 6.67
N GLU A 67 13.60 3.31 6.67
CA GLU A 67 13.74 1.86 6.69
C GLU A 67 13.06 1.29 7.94
N LEU A 68 12.54 0.05 7.85
CA LEU A 68 11.81 -0.56 8.95
C LEU A 68 12.64 -0.68 10.24
N ASP A 69 13.94 -0.91 10.09
CA ASP A 69 14.88 -1.05 11.21
C ASP A 69 15.20 0.31 11.88
N ASP A 70 14.92 1.42 11.19
CA ASP A 70 15.14 2.79 11.69
C ASP A 70 13.89 3.38 12.37
N LEU A 71 12.78 2.63 12.42
CA LEU A 71 11.58 3.06 13.13
C LEU A 71 11.83 3.15 14.64
N ASP A 72 11.40 4.24 15.27
CA ASP A 72 11.47 4.36 16.74
C ASP A 72 10.52 3.35 17.40
N ALA A 73 11.09 2.24 17.84
CA ALA A 73 10.37 1.16 18.49
C ALA A 73 9.56 1.61 19.72
N ARG A 74 9.95 2.72 20.37
CA ARG A 74 9.25 3.27 21.54
C ARG A 74 7.93 3.95 21.17
N ARG A 75 7.78 4.38 19.92
CA ARG A 75 6.56 5.00 19.38
C ARG A 75 5.59 3.97 18.79
N LEU A 76 6.02 2.74 18.55
CA LEU A 76 5.16 1.71 17.99
C LEU A 76 4.03 1.37 18.98
N PRO A 77 2.76 1.40 18.53
CA PRO A 77 1.66 1.01 19.38
C PRO A 77 1.78 -0.45 19.86
N PRO A 78 1.41 -0.75 21.12
CA PRO A 78 1.45 -2.12 21.63
C PRO A 78 0.50 -3.02 20.82
N GLY A 79 1.00 -4.20 20.41
CA GLY A 79 0.23 -5.15 19.61
C GLY A 79 0.04 -4.75 18.13
N LEU A 80 0.86 -3.82 17.62
CA LEU A 80 0.87 -3.50 16.18
C LEU A 80 1.22 -4.76 15.37
N HIS A 81 0.35 -5.11 14.42
CA HIS A 81 0.60 -6.23 13.52
C HIS A 81 1.84 -5.95 12.67
N PRO A 82 2.75 -6.92 12.45
CA PRO A 82 3.97 -6.69 11.67
C PRO A 82 3.73 -6.10 10.27
N ALA A 83 2.65 -6.51 9.60
CA ALA A 83 2.29 -5.99 8.28
C ALA A 83 1.95 -4.48 8.29
N HIS A 84 1.59 -3.92 9.44
CA HIS A 84 1.22 -2.51 9.57
C HIS A 84 2.43 -1.59 9.74
N ARG A 85 3.63 -2.15 10.00
CA ARG A 85 4.83 -1.37 10.28
C ARG A 85 5.24 -0.45 9.13
N LEU A 86 5.02 -0.88 7.89
CA LEU A 86 5.32 -0.07 6.69
C LEU A 86 4.44 1.19 6.57
N TYR A 87 3.28 1.21 7.24
CA TYR A 87 2.33 2.31 7.18
C TYR A 87 2.36 3.20 8.44
N ILE A 88 3.15 2.82 9.46
CA ILE A 88 3.15 3.52 10.75
C ILE A 88 3.80 4.91 10.65
N SER A 89 4.71 5.11 9.71
CA SER A 89 5.34 6.40 9.41
C SER A 89 4.30 7.47 9.08
N LYS A 90 3.23 7.11 8.35
CA LYS A 90 2.10 8.00 8.05
C LYS A 90 1.36 8.44 9.31
N LEU A 91 1.21 7.54 10.27
CA LEU A 91 0.60 7.82 11.57
C LEU A 91 1.48 8.76 12.40
N PHE A 92 2.79 8.53 12.42
CA PHE A 92 3.75 9.39 13.14
C PHE A 92 3.80 10.79 12.56
N ALA A 93 3.86 10.92 11.23
CA ALA A 93 3.80 12.22 10.57
C ALA A 93 2.50 12.97 10.90
N ALA A 94 1.37 12.25 10.97
CA ALA A 94 0.09 12.84 11.33
C ALA A 94 0.05 13.34 12.78
N GLU A 95 0.57 12.55 13.72
CA GLU A 95 0.67 12.91 15.14
C GLU A 95 1.59 14.13 15.33
N ASP A 96 2.79 14.09 14.75
CA ASP A 96 3.84 15.11 14.92
C ASP A 96 3.44 16.47 14.34
N HIS A 97 2.52 16.49 13.38
CA HIS A 97 2.07 17.71 12.71
C HIS A 97 0.62 18.09 12.97
N GLY A 98 -0.10 17.33 13.79
CA GLY A 98 -1.51 17.61 14.09
C GLY A 98 -2.39 17.55 12.85
N THR A 99 -2.20 16.54 12.00
CA THR A 99 -3.06 16.28 10.83
C THR A 99 -4.52 16.21 11.23
N GLU A 100 -5.38 16.88 10.48
CA GLU A 100 -6.84 16.89 10.70
C GLU A 100 -7.59 16.11 9.63
N VAL A 101 -7.01 16.04 8.42
CA VAL A 101 -7.57 15.36 7.25
C VAL A 101 -6.50 14.50 6.59
N LEU A 102 -6.84 13.25 6.30
CA LEU A 102 -6.01 12.31 5.56
C LEU A 102 -6.69 11.93 4.24
N PHE A 103 -5.95 12.00 3.14
CA PHE A 103 -6.29 11.34 1.88
C PHE A 103 -5.34 10.15 1.66
N ASP A 104 -5.88 8.93 1.68
CA ASP A 104 -5.12 7.69 1.52
C ASP A 104 -6.07 6.59 1.02
N ASP A 105 -5.68 5.78 0.04
CA ASP A 105 -6.53 4.73 -0.52
C ASP A 105 -6.37 3.39 0.23
N CYS A 106 -5.31 3.23 1.04
CA CYS A 106 -4.95 2.00 1.70
C CYS A 106 -5.84 1.70 2.91
N GLY A 107 -6.41 0.49 2.94
CA GLY A 107 -7.23 0.01 4.05
C GLY A 107 -6.46 -0.06 5.37
N ILE A 108 -5.21 -0.52 5.33
CA ILE A 108 -4.36 -0.64 6.53
C ILE A 108 -4.08 0.73 7.14
N THR A 109 -3.76 1.75 6.34
CA THR A 109 -3.58 3.12 6.84
C THR A 109 -4.88 3.62 7.49
N ALA A 110 -6.03 3.40 6.83
CA ALA A 110 -7.32 3.82 7.38
C ALA A 110 -7.60 3.18 8.75
N ASP A 111 -7.37 1.87 8.89
CA ASP A 111 -7.56 1.14 10.14
C ASP A 111 -6.62 1.64 11.25
N LEU A 112 -5.36 1.92 10.92
CA LEU A 112 -4.41 2.52 11.87
C LEU A 112 -4.88 3.86 12.38
N PHE A 113 -5.31 4.75 11.47
CA PHE A 113 -5.79 6.08 11.84
C PHE A 113 -7.07 6.02 12.65
N GLN A 114 -8.04 5.17 12.29
CA GLN A 114 -9.25 4.99 13.09
C GLN A 114 -8.94 4.52 14.51
N ARG A 115 -7.94 3.65 14.68
CA ARG A 115 -7.58 3.11 15.98
C ARG A 115 -6.80 4.10 16.85
N TYR A 116 -5.84 4.81 16.27
CA TYR A 116 -4.87 5.60 17.04
C TYR A 116 -5.08 7.11 16.94
N LEU A 117 -5.67 7.60 15.86
CA LEU A 117 -5.98 9.02 15.63
C LEU A 117 -7.45 9.20 15.16
N PRO A 118 -8.46 8.76 15.94
CA PRO A 118 -9.86 8.70 15.51
C PRO A 118 -10.49 10.06 15.18
N LYS A 119 -9.83 11.17 15.55
CA LYS A 119 -10.27 12.53 15.23
C LYS A 119 -9.86 12.98 13.82
N VAL A 120 -8.92 12.28 13.18
CA VAL A 120 -8.51 12.56 11.80
C VAL A 120 -9.61 12.11 10.86
N LYS A 121 -10.05 13.01 9.98
CA LYS A 121 -11.04 12.69 8.95
C LYS A 121 -10.33 12.02 7.78
N ILE A 122 -10.72 10.79 7.48
CA ILE A 122 -10.10 9.99 6.42
C ILE A 122 -10.99 10.03 5.18
N PHE A 123 -10.44 10.50 4.06
CA PHE A 123 -11.05 10.46 2.75
C PHE A 123 -10.31 9.45 1.89
N ARG A 124 -11.01 8.38 1.53
CA ARG A 124 -10.48 7.38 0.59
C ARG A 124 -10.99 7.75 -0.80
N PRO A 125 -10.12 8.10 -1.77
CA PRO A 125 -10.56 8.27 -3.14
C PRO A 125 -11.30 7.02 -3.58
N LEU A 126 -12.53 7.18 -4.08
CA LEU A 126 -13.24 6.06 -4.67
C LEU A 126 -12.40 5.59 -5.86
N LYS A 127 -11.94 4.34 -5.85
CA LYS A 127 -11.30 3.73 -7.00
C LYS A 127 -12.31 3.75 -8.14
N GLY A 128 -12.22 4.75 -9.01
CA GLY A 128 -13.00 4.80 -10.24
C GLY A 128 -12.64 3.56 -11.04
N ARG A 129 -13.55 2.58 -11.11
CA ARG A 129 -13.45 1.34 -11.92
C ARG A 129 -12.05 0.71 -11.99
N ALA A 130 -11.82 -0.28 -11.14
CA ALA A 130 -10.80 -1.32 -11.29
C ALA A 130 -9.48 -0.86 -11.93
N VAL A 131 -8.57 -0.33 -11.10
CA VAL A 131 -7.14 -0.43 -11.37
C VAL A 131 -6.90 -1.88 -11.78
N SER A 132 -6.34 -2.10 -12.97
CA SER A 132 -6.15 -3.47 -13.44
C SER A 132 -5.35 -4.23 -12.37
N PRO A 133 -5.69 -5.51 -12.10
CA PRO A 133 -4.96 -6.37 -11.17
C PRO A 133 -3.43 -6.30 -11.32
N GLU A 134 -2.97 -6.04 -12.54
CA GLU A 134 -1.56 -5.90 -12.93
C GLU A 134 -0.86 -4.68 -12.28
N ASN A 135 -1.56 -3.53 -12.14
CA ASN A 135 -0.99 -2.32 -11.54
C ASN A 135 -0.80 -2.43 -10.01
N ASP A 136 -1.56 -3.30 -9.35
CA ASP A 136 -1.48 -3.50 -7.89
C ASP A 136 -0.35 -4.47 -7.48
N LEU A 137 0.17 -5.29 -8.41
CA LEU A 137 1.25 -6.24 -8.14
C LEU A 137 2.63 -5.63 -8.39
N SER A 138 2.76 -4.80 -9.43
CA SER A 138 4.02 -4.19 -9.83
C SER A 138 4.62 -3.27 -8.76
N GLN A 139 3.78 -2.62 -7.94
CA GLN A 139 4.25 -1.80 -6.81
C GLN A 139 5.02 -2.61 -5.74
N PHE A 140 4.80 -3.92 -5.68
CA PHE A 140 5.54 -4.85 -4.81
C PHE A 140 6.66 -5.59 -5.55
N GLY A 141 6.97 -5.17 -6.79
CA GLY A 141 7.91 -5.87 -7.66
C GLY A 141 7.45 -7.26 -8.08
N VAL A 142 6.15 -7.56 -7.96
CA VAL A 142 5.58 -8.89 -8.25
C VAL A 142 4.91 -8.86 -9.63
N SER A 143 5.23 -9.84 -10.47
CA SER A 143 4.49 -10.06 -11.72
C SER A 143 3.20 -10.86 -11.49
N GLN A 144 2.22 -10.69 -12.37
CA GLN A 144 0.98 -11.49 -12.36
C GLN A 144 1.25 -13.00 -12.36
N ALA A 145 2.25 -13.45 -13.12
CA ALA A 145 2.61 -14.87 -13.20
C ALA A 145 3.14 -15.41 -11.86
N GLN A 146 4.05 -14.67 -11.20
CA GLN A 146 4.56 -15.04 -9.89
C GLN A 146 3.46 -15.07 -8.83
N PHE A 147 2.55 -14.10 -8.88
CA PHE A 147 1.44 -14.04 -7.95
C PHE A 147 0.46 -15.21 -8.15
N SER A 148 0.05 -15.50 -9.39
CA SER A 148 -0.78 -16.67 -9.71
C SER A 148 -0.11 -17.98 -9.29
N GLU A 149 1.20 -18.13 -9.53
CA GLU A 149 1.96 -19.31 -9.11
C GLU A 149 1.95 -19.48 -7.58
N ALA A 150 2.17 -18.40 -6.82
CA ALA A 150 2.11 -18.44 -5.37
C ALA A 150 0.71 -18.83 -4.85
N LEU A 151 -0.35 -18.30 -5.48
CA LEU A 151 -1.72 -18.67 -5.14
C LEU A 151 -2.03 -20.14 -5.46
N GLN A 152 -1.53 -20.65 -6.59
CA GLN A 152 -1.65 -22.07 -6.94
C GLN A 152 -0.95 -22.96 -5.90
N MET A 153 0.23 -22.56 -5.41
CA MET A 153 0.90 -23.30 -4.33
C MET A 153 0.05 -23.38 -3.05
N PHE A 154 -0.70 -22.33 -2.71
CA PHE A 154 -1.62 -22.36 -1.55
C PHE A 154 -2.80 -23.29 -1.77
N LEU A 155 -3.32 -23.38 -3.00
CA LEU A 155 -4.38 -24.34 -3.35
C LEU A 155 -3.88 -25.79 -3.26
N ASP A 156 -2.71 -26.06 -3.81
CA ASP A 156 -2.11 -27.40 -3.87
C ASP A 156 -1.82 -27.94 -2.47
N ASP A 157 -1.20 -27.11 -1.61
CA ASP A 157 -0.86 -27.50 -0.25
C ASP A 157 -2.04 -27.36 0.73
N ARG A 158 -3.12 -26.65 0.33
CA ARG A 158 -4.19 -26.14 1.21
C ARG A 158 -3.67 -25.46 2.48
N ALA A 159 -2.50 -24.84 2.39
CA ALA A 159 -1.79 -24.24 3.49
C ALA A 159 -0.80 -23.20 2.99
N VAL A 160 -0.51 -22.21 3.83
CA VAL A 160 0.54 -21.23 3.56
C VAL A 160 1.84 -21.72 4.19
N ARG A 161 2.87 -21.90 3.36
CA ARG A 161 4.20 -22.32 3.79
C ARG A 161 5.23 -21.25 3.41
N PRO A 162 5.47 -20.24 4.27
CA PRO A 162 6.38 -19.13 3.96
C PRO A 162 7.77 -19.59 3.53
N ARG A 163 8.27 -20.69 4.13
CA ARG A 163 9.54 -21.30 3.74
C ARG A 163 9.54 -21.79 2.28
N LYS A 164 8.49 -22.49 1.83
CA LYS A 164 8.39 -22.94 0.44
C LYS A 164 8.31 -21.78 -0.55
N LEU A 165 7.58 -20.71 -0.20
CA LEU A 165 7.54 -19.49 -1.01
C LEU A 165 8.94 -18.89 -1.17
N ARG A 166 9.70 -18.76 -0.08
CA ARG A 166 11.06 -18.22 -0.12
C ARG A 166 12.04 -19.13 -0.86
N GLU A 167 11.92 -20.44 -0.70
CA GLU A 167 12.70 -21.43 -1.47
C GLU A 167 12.40 -21.33 -2.98
N ARG A 168 11.16 -21.01 -3.36
CA ARG A 168 10.74 -20.90 -4.77
C ARG A 168 11.11 -19.58 -5.42
N PHE A 169 10.88 -18.46 -4.73
CA PHE A 169 10.96 -17.12 -5.32
C PHE A 169 12.12 -16.27 -4.78
N GLY A 170 12.84 -16.76 -3.78
CA GLY A 170 13.82 -15.98 -3.00
C GLY A 170 13.18 -15.29 -1.78
N ASP A 171 13.99 -14.89 -0.82
CA ASP A 171 13.53 -14.38 0.49
C ASP A 171 12.67 -13.11 0.37
N ALA A 172 13.14 -12.11 -0.37
CA ALA A 172 12.44 -10.84 -0.56
C ALA A 172 11.11 -11.05 -1.31
N MET A 173 11.15 -11.76 -2.44
CA MET A 173 9.97 -12.02 -3.27
C MET A 173 8.94 -12.87 -2.53
N GLY A 174 9.38 -13.92 -1.83
CA GLY A 174 8.48 -14.77 -1.03
C GLY A 174 7.78 -14.00 0.09
N THR A 175 8.45 -12.99 0.66
CA THR A 175 7.85 -12.08 1.65
C THR A 175 6.82 -11.16 1.00
N ASN A 176 7.13 -10.56 -0.16
CA ASN A 176 6.19 -9.71 -0.90
C ASN A 176 4.93 -10.46 -1.32
N LEU A 177 5.08 -11.68 -1.85
CA LEU A 177 3.97 -12.56 -2.23
C LEU A 177 3.07 -12.92 -1.05
N LEU A 178 3.67 -13.21 0.12
CA LEU A 178 2.93 -13.51 1.34
C LEU A 178 2.11 -12.29 1.79
N SER A 179 2.75 -11.12 1.90
CA SER A 179 2.10 -9.86 2.29
C SER A 179 0.98 -9.49 1.32
N LEU A 180 1.23 -9.59 0.01
CA LEU A 180 0.21 -9.33 -1.02
C LEU A 180 -0.99 -10.25 -0.91
N SER A 181 -0.75 -11.54 -0.64
CA SER A 181 -1.81 -12.52 -0.50
C SER A 181 -2.67 -12.25 0.73
N GLU A 182 -2.05 -11.77 1.82
CA GLU A 182 -2.75 -11.34 3.03
C GLU A 182 -3.54 -10.04 2.78
N ILE A 183 -2.93 -9.03 2.16
CA ILE A 183 -3.57 -7.73 1.82
C ILE A 183 -4.79 -7.92 0.91
N LYS A 184 -4.73 -8.88 -0.02
CA LYS A 184 -5.83 -9.19 -0.95
C LYS A 184 -6.84 -10.21 -0.39
N ASP A 185 -6.74 -10.54 0.90
CA ASP A 185 -7.54 -11.51 1.65
C ASP A 185 -7.60 -12.93 1.06
N PHE A 186 -6.59 -13.36 0.31
CA PHE A 186 -6.50 -14.77 -0.12
C PHE A 186 -6.08 -15.68 1.02
N ILE A 187 -5.36 -15.12 1.99
CA ILE A 187 -4.92 -15.79 3.20
C ILE A 187 -5.13 -14.88 4.40
N SER A 188 -5.28 -15.46 5.59
CA SER A 188 -5.32 -14.72 6.86
C SER A 188 -4.67 -15.52 7.98
N LYS A 189 -4.25 -14.85 9.06
CA LYS A 189 -3.78 -15.53 10.26
C LYS A 189 -4.90 -15.73 11.27
N SER A 190 -5.03 -16.94 11.78
CA SER A 190 -5.86 -17.30 12.94
C SER A 190 -4.95 -17.95 13.99
N GLY A 191 -4.49 -17.15 14.96
CA GLY A 191 -3.42 -17.54 15.89
C GLY A 191 -2.11 -17.82 15.14
N ASP A 192 -1.53 -19.00 15.39
CA ASP A 192 -0.29 -19.44 14.74
C ASP A 192 -0.51 -20.13 13.38
N ARG A 193 -1.77 -20.19 12.90
CA ARG A 193 -2.12 -20.88 11.67
C ARG A 193 -2.53 -19.89 10.59
N TRP A 194 -2.11 -20.19 9.37
CA TRP A 194 -2.66 -19.54 8.19
C TRP A 194 -3.93 -20.24 7.73
N VAL A 195 -4.93 -19.45 7.38
CA VAL A 195 -6.17 -19.87 6.74
C VAL A 195 -6.10 -19.43 5.28
N VAL A 196 -6.45 -20.33 4.36
CA VAL A 196 -6.46 -20.07 2.92
C VAL A 196 -7.91 -19.97 2.46
N ASP A 197 -8.26 -18.87 1.79
CA ASP A 197 -9.57 -18.71 1.13
C ASP A 197 -9.53 -19.38 -0.24
N VAL A 198 -9.83 -20.68 -0.25
CA VAL A 198 -9.75 -21.53 -1.44
C VAL A 198 -10.65 -21.03 -2.57
N GLU A 199 -11.87 -20.58 -2.26
CA GLU A 199 -12.83 -20.19 -3.28
C GLU A 199 -12.43 -18.85 -3.91
N ARG A 200 -11.99 -17.90 -3.10
CA ARG A 200 -11.49 -16.61 -3.60
C ARG A 200 -10.26 -16.77 -4.48
N ILE A 201 -9.33 -17.67 -4.11
CA ILE A 201 -8.16 -17.95 -4.95
C ILE A 201 -8.57 -18.58 -6.28
N LYS A 202 -9.47 -19.58 -6.29
CA LYS A 202 -9.95 -20.19 -7.54
C LYS A 202 -10.62 -19.18 -8.44
N GLU A 203 -11.47 -18.31 -7.89
CA GLU A 203 -12.11 -17.24 -8.64
C GLU A 203 -11.10 -16.28 -9.27
N TYR A 204 -10.04 -15.93 -8.51
CA TYR A 204 -8.97 -15.08 -9.02
C TYR A 204 -8.23 -15.77 -10.17
N LEU A 205 -7.75 -17.00 -9.98
CA LEU A 205 -7.01 -17.73 -11.00
C LEU A 205 -7.86 -17.92 -12.26
N ALA A 206 -9.15 -18.26 -12.14
CA ALA A 206 -10.04 -18.42 -13.28
C ALA A 206 -10.20 -17.14 -14.14
N ARG A 207 -10.03 -15.96 -13.55
CA ARG A 207 -10.11 -14.67 -14.26
C ARG A 207 -8.78 -14.25 -14.91
N HIS A 208 -7.65 -14.75 -14.42
CA HIS A 208 -6.31 -14.24 -14.79
C HIS A 208 -5.41 -15.28 -15.46
N GLU A 209 -5.68 -16.57 -15.30
CA GLU A 209 -5.14 -17.61 -16.15
C GLU A 209 -5.90 -17.54 -17.48
N ARG A 210 -5.32 -16.81 -18.45
CA ARG A 210 -5.79 -16.90 -19.84
C ARG A 210 -5.76 -18.38 -20.24
N LYS A 211 -6.87 -18.89 -20.77
CA LYS A 211 -6.89 -20.18 -21.47
C LYS A 211 -5.82 -20.13 -22.57
N PRO A 212 -4.79 -20.97 -22.54
CA PRO A 212 -3.84 -21.05 -23.65
C PRO A 212 -4.60 -21.67 -24.82
N GLY A 213 -5.02 -20.86 -25.81
CA GLY A 213 -5.72 -21.40 -26.98
C GLY A 213 -6.53 -20.47 -27.89
N LEU A 214 -6.46 -19.14 -27.76
CA LEU A 214 -7.16 -18.21 -28.65
C LEU A 214 -6.21 -17.15 -29.21
N ASP A 215 -5.09 -17.59 -29.79
CA ASP A 215 -4.28 -16.81 -30.74
C ASP A 215 -3.79 -17.77 -31.83
N ARG A 216 -4.71 -18.15 -32.71
CA ARG A 216 -4.44 -18.59 -34.09
C ARG A 216 -5.61 -18.13 -34.95
N GLY A 217 -5.53 -16.88 -35.39
CA GLY A 217 -6.34 -16.29 -36.44
C GLY A 217 -5.43 -15.42 -37.29
#